data_AF-A0A7Z9G3W2-F1
#
_entry.id   AF-A0A7Z9G3W2-F1
#
_cell.length_a   1.000
_cell.length_b   1.000
_cell.length_c   1.000
_cell.angle_alpha   90.00
_cell.angle_beta   90.00
_cell.angle_gamma   90.00
#
_symmetry.space_group_name_H-M   'P 1'
#
loop_
_entity.id
_entity.type
_entity.pdbx_description
1 polymer ?
#
loop_
_entity_poly.entity_id
_entity_poly.type
_entity_poly.pdbx_seq_one_letter_code
_entity_poly.pdbx_strand_id
1 'polypeptide(L)'
;MNRLDKPQLFRAIVIFIGIIGIFADADDTQMAQQFLTDIRTQAEVAEKARSTAVEGSDGWLFFAPELRHLSVGRFWGDAATKVSRALNPEHADPLPAILDFKAQLDKVGIELILVPVPAKATIYPEKISDQTAVPSRVDRNHLEFYDLLRKQGVNVLDLTPFFIQHRFTKAEPIYCEQDTHWSGYGCILAAQVIAEAIGDRPWLTEVEKRDYQAEMRIVEITGDLWKALGEE
;
A
#
# COMPACT_ATOMS: atom_id res chain seq x y z
N MET A 1 -20.34 -55.23 -45.35
CA MET A 1 -20.03 -53.99 -46.11
C MET A 1 -20.70 -52.83 -45.40
N ASN A 2 -20.05 -51.83 -44.83
CA ASN A 2 -18.65 -51.41 -44.83
C ASN A 2 -18.31 -50.82 -43.45
N ARG A 3 -17.19 -51.28 -42.88
CA ARG A 3 -16.42 -50.53 -41.87
C ARG A 3 -15.79 -49.35 -42.59
N LEU A 4 -15.90 -48.15 -42.01
CA LEU A 4 -15.00 -47.04 -42.31
C LEU A 4 -14.34 -46.61 -41.01
N ASP A 5 -13.03 -46.81 -41.00
CA ASP A 5 -12.09 -46.47 -39.94
C ASP A 5 -12.13 -44.97 -39.62
N LYS A 6 -12.11 -44.64 -38.32
CA LYS A 6 -11.80 -43.29 -37.86
C LYS A 6 -10.32 -43.21 -37.49
N PRO A 7 -9.57 -42.21 -37.97
CA PRO A 7 -8.15 -42.08 -37.68
C PRO A 7 -7.94 -41.65 -36.23
N GLN A 8 -6.97 -42.29 -35.57
CA GLN A 8 -6.50 -41.89 -34.24
C GLN A 8 -5.72 -40.58 -34.37
N LEU A 9 -6.30 -39.50 -33.82
CA LEU A 9 -5.61 -38.22 -33.67
C LEU A 9 -4.64 -38.32 -32.49
N PHE A 10 -3.34 -38.41 -32.78
CA PHE A 10 -2.29 -38.15 -31.80
C PHE A 10 -2.42 -36.71 -31.30
N ARG A 11 -2.90 -36.54 -30.05
CA ARG A 11 -2.81 -35.26 -29.34
C ARG A 11 -1.38 -35.10 -28.83
N ALA A 12 -0.53 -34.43 -29.62
CA ALA A 12 0.70 -33.87 -29.10
C ALA A 12 0.34 -32.70 -28.17
N ILE A 13 0.46 -32.91 -26.86
CA ILE A 13 0.45 -31.82 -25.88
C ILE A 13 1.83 -31.16 -25.95
N VAL A 14 1.92 -30.04 -26.66
CA VAL A 14 3.07 -29.14 -26.57
C VAL A 14 2.88 -28.33 -25.30
N ILE A 15 3.58 -28.70 -24.23
CA ILE A 15 3.71 -27.86 -23.04
C ILE A 15 4.65 -26.72 -23.41
N PHE A 16 4.09 -25.54 -23.66
CA PHE A 16 4.86 -24.31 -23.73
C PHE A 16 5.26 -23.94 -22.29
N ILE A 17 6.44 -24.38 -21.86
CA ILE A 17 7.07 -23.83 -20.65
C ILE A 17 7.51 -22.41 -21.02
N GLY A 18 6.65 -21.44 -20.75
CA GLY A 18 6.95 -20.03 -20.93
C GLY A 18 8.05 -19.60 -19.96
N ILE A 19 9.27 -19.44 -20.47
CA ILE A 19 10.33 -18.65 -19.83
C ILE A 19 10.00 -17.16 -20.04
N ILE A 20 8.86 -16.72 -19.49
CA ILE A 20 8.42 -15.31 -19.56
C ILE A 20 8.53 -14.64 -18.16
N GLY A 21 8.67 -15.42 -17.09
CA GLY A 21 8.59 -14.92 -15.71
C GLY A 21 9.85 -14.26 -15.13
N ILE A 22 11.05 -14.40 -15.72
CA ILE A 22 12.29 -13.93 -15.08
C ILE A 22 12.68 -12.50 -15.53
N PHE A 23 12.34 -12.11 -16.76
CA PHE A 23 12.71 -10.80 -17.30
C PHE A 23 11.78 -9.67 -16.80
N ALA A 24 10.47 -9.94 -16.66
CA ALA A 24 9.52 -8.95 -16.16
C ALA A 24 9.83 -8.51 -14.71
N ASP A 25 10.24 -9.45 -13.85
CA ASP A 25 10.55 -9.17 -12.44
C ASP A 25 11.83 -8.32 -12.26
N ALA A 26 12.81 -8.49 -13.16
CA ALA A 26 14.06 -7.74 -13.10
C ALA A 26 13.86 -6.27 -13.53
N ASP A 27 13.10 -6.05 -14.61
CA ASP A 27 12.76 -4.71 -15.10
C ASP A 27 11.88 -3.96 -14.08
N ASP A 28 10.87 -4.62 -13.50
CA ASP A 28 10.00 -4.04 -12.46
C ASP A 28 10.80 -3.66 -11.20
N THR A 29 11.75 -4.52 -10.80
CA THR A 29 12.67 -4.23 -9.67
C THR A 29 13.55 -3.01 -9.96
N GLN A 30 14.11 -2.90 -11.16
CA GLN A 30 14.95 -1.76 -11.54
C GLN A 30 14.14 -0.46 -11.56
N MET A 31 12.94 -0.48 -12.14
CA MET A 31 12.03 0.66 -12.16
C MET A 31 11.64 1.10 -10.74
N ALA A 32 11.28 0.16 -9.86
CA ALA A 32 11.01 0.45 -8.46
C ALA A 32 12.22 1.08 -7.76
N GLN A 33 13.44 0.60 -8.00
CA GLN A 33 14.65 1.20 -7.42
C GLN A 33 14.90 2.64 -7.92
N GLN A 34 14.69 2.89 -9.21
CA GLN A 34 14.80 4.24 -9.75
C GLN A 34 13.74 5.14 -9.12
N PHE A 35 12.49 4.67 -9.00
CA PHE A 35 11.40 5.44 -8.39
C PHE A 35 11.73 5.81 -6.94
N LEU A 36 12.20 4.85 -6.15
CA LEU A 36 12.61 5.10 -4.77
C LEU A 36 13.78 6.11 -4.66
N THR A 37 14.65 6.18 -5.67
CA THR A 37 15.73 7.16 -5.74
C THR A 37 15.21 8.56 -6.06
N ASP A 38 14.25 8.65 -6.98
CA ASP A 38 13.62 9.92 -7.38
C ASP A 38 12.88 10.56 -6.19
N ILE A 39 12.01 9.79 -5.53
CA ILE A 39 11.23 10.30 -4.38
C ILE A 39 12.12 10.60 -3.17
N ARG A 40 13.26 9.91 -3.01
CA ARG A 40 14.26 10.25 -1.98
C ARG A 40 14.82 11.64 -2.22
N THR A 41 15.21 11.91 -3.46
CA THR A 41 15.75 13.22 -3.87
C THR A 41 14.73 14.33 -3.62
N GLN A 42 13.47 14.10 -4.01
CA GLN A 42 12.37 15.04 -3.74
C GLN A 42 12.16 15.28 -2.24
N ALA A 43 12.14 14.21 -1.42
CA ALA A 43 12.00 14.33 0.03
C ALA A 43 13.15 15.10 0.69
N GLU A 44 14.39 14.89 0.24
CA GLU A 44 15.58 15.61 0.72
C GLU A 44 15.54 17.11 0.34
N VAL A 45 15.05 17.43 -0.86
CA VAL A 45 14.86 18.83 -1.30
C VAL A 45 13.82 19.51 -0.41
N ALA A 46 12.67 18.87 -0.18
CA ALA A 46 11.62 19.41 0.69
C ALA A 46 12.11 19.60 2.13
N GLU A 47 12.86 18.64 2.68
CA GLU A 47 13.46 18.73 4.02
C GLU A 47 14.42 19.93 4.13
N LYS A 48 15.29 20.14 3.14
CA LYS A 48 16.20 21.31 3.10
C LYS A 48 15.43 22.63 3.03
N ALA A 49 14.31 22.65 2.30
CA ALA A 49 13.41 23.79 2.21
C ALA A 49 12.51 23.95 3.45
N ARG A 50 12.53 23.01 4.41
CA ARG A 50 11.60 22.93 5.55
C ARG A 50 10.13 22.86 5.12
N SER A 51 9.87 22.31 3.93
CA SER A 51 8.53 22.01 3.45
C SER A 51 8.15 20.58 3.82
N THR A 52 6.87 20.38 4.14
CA THR A 52 6.27 19.05 4.33
C THR A 52 5.50 18.56 3.10
N ALA A 53 5.32 19.42 2.10
CA ALA A 53 4.64 19.11 0.85
C ALA A 53 5.63 19.06 -0.32
N VAL A 54 5.42 18.10 -1.22
CA VAL A 54 6.10 17.97 -2.51
C VAL A 54 5.04 18.04 -3.61
N GLU A 55 5.26 18.92 -4.57
CA GLU A 55 4.41 19.03 -5.75
C GLU A 55 4.66 17.86 -6.71
N GLY A 56 3.56 17.25 -7.16
CA GLY A 56 3.50 16.28 -8.23
C GLY A 56 2.87 16.86 -9.49
N SER A 57 2.43 15.98 -10.40
CA SER A 57 1.73 16.37 -11.64
C SER A 57 0.23 16.55 -11.42
N ASP A 58 -0.41 17.33 -12.29
CA ASP A 58 -1.87 17.55 -12.31
C ASP A 58 -2.45 18.03 -10.97
N GLY A 59 -1.72 18.87 -10.22
CA GLY A 59 -2.17 19.43 -8.94
C GLY A 59 -2.07 18.49 -7.74
N TRP A 60 -1.49 17.30 -7.91
CA TRP A 60 -1.26 16.36 -6.82
C TRP A 60 -0.16 16.85 -5.88
N LEU A 61 -0.40 16.74 -4.57
CA LEU A 61 0.61 17.00 -3.54
C LEU A 61 0.93 15.73 -2.75
N PHE A 62 2.18 15.61 -2.32
CA PHE A 62 2.69 14.45 -1.58
C PHE A 62 3.36 14.88 -0.27
N PHE A 63 3.24 14.02 0.75
CA PHE A 63 3.82 14.26 2.06
C PHE A 63 5.31 13.88 2.07
N ALA A 64 6.20 14.86 2.21
CA ALA A 64 7.64 14.63 2.14
C ALA A 64 8.16 13.56 3.13
N PRO A 65 7.69 13.50 4.39
CA PRO A 65 8.09 12.43 5.32
C PRO A 65 7.66 11.03 4.89
N GLU A 66 6.51 10.89 4.20
CA GLU A 66 6.08 9.60 3.63
C GLU A 66 6.99 9.17 2.48
N LEU A 67 7.32 10.10 1.56
CA LEU A 67 8.26 9.84 0.47
C LEU A 67 9.64 9.39 0.98
N ARG A 68 10.11 10.02 2.07
CA ARG A 68 11.32 9.57 2.76
C ARG A 68 11.13 8.17 3.31
N HIS A 69 10.06 7.90 4.06
CA HIS A 69 9.85 6.59 4.67
C HIS A 69 9.82 5.47 3.63
N LEU A 70 9.16 5.71 2.50
CA LEU A 70 9.11 4.77 1.39
C LEU A 70 10.50 4.48 0.79
N SER A 71 11.40 5.46 0.80
CA SER A 71 12.71 5.41 0.14
C SER A 71 13.91 5.11 1.04
N VAL A 72 13.78 5.03 2.36
CA VAL A 72 14.92 4.74 3.25
C VAL A 72 15.38 3.28 3.27
N GLY A 73 14.64 2.38 2.63
CA GLY A 73 14.96 0.96 2.59
C GLY A 73 14.37 0.20 3.78
N ARG A 74 15.07 -0.84 4.25
CA ARG A 74 14.62 -1.64 5.40
C ARG A 74 14.59 -0.78 6.66
N PHE A 75 13.41 -0.67 7.29
CA PHE A 75 13.16 0.19 8.44
C PHE A 75 12.95 -0.55 9.77
N TRP A 76 13.17 -1.87 9.79
CA TRP A 76 13.07 -2.73 10.98
C TRP A 76 14.38 -3.49 11.24
N GLY A 77 14.50 -4.10 12.42
CA GLY A 77 15.70 -4.79 12.88
C GLY A 77 16.93 -3.88 12.96
N ASP A 78 18.12 -4.44 12.75
CA ASP A 78 19.40 -3.72 12.86
C ASP A 78 19.50 -2.50 11.92
N ALA A 79 18.75 -2.48 10.82
CA ALA A 79 18.73 -1.36 9.89
C ALA A 79 17.94 -0.15 10.42
N ALA A 80 16.98 -0.37 11.33
CA ALA A 80 16.05 0.66 11.80
C ALA A 80 16.76 1.86 12.43
N THR A 81 17.81 1.63 13.22
CA THR A 81 18.59 2.69 13.87
C THR A 81 19.26 3.65 12.90
N LYS A 82 19.50 3.23 11.65
CA LYS A 82 20.12 4.06 10.61
C LYS A 82 19.11 4.96 9.89
N VAL A 83 17.83 4.61 9.93
CA VAL A 83 16.80 5.24 9.08
C VAL A 83 15.63 5.83 9.86
N SER A 84 15.43 5.44 11.11
CA SER A 84 14.39 5.99 11.97
C SER A 84 14.67 7.45 12.31
N ARG A 85 13.59 8.21 12.53
CA ARG A 85 13.62 9.58 13.08
C ARG A 85 13.18 9.62 14.55
N ALA A 86 13.01 8.47 15.19
CA ALA A 86 12.67 8.41 16.61
C ALA A 86 13.76 9.07 17.46
N LEU A 87 13.36 9.89 18.44
CA LEU A 87 14.30 10.54 19.36
C LEU A 87 15.02 9.54 20.27
N ASN A 88 14.32 8.47 20.67
CA ASN A 88 14.92 7.35 21.39
C ASN A 88 15.31 6.25 20.39
N PRO A 89 16.60 5.90 20.25
CA PRO A 89 17.06 4.81 19.39
C PRO A 89 16.43 3.45 19.73
N GLU A 90 16.02 3.22 20.98
CA GLU A 90 15.32 1.99 21.38
C GLU A 90 13.94 1.86 20.72
N HIS A 91 13.34 2.97 20.29
CA HIS A 91 12.08 3.01 19.57
C HIS A 91 12.28 3.09 18.04
N ALA A 92 13.51 2.89 17.55
CA ALA A 92 13.80 2.97 16.13
C ALA A 92 13.15 1.82 15.35
N ASP A 93 13.22 0.59 15.89
CA ASP A 93 12.60 -0.59 15.31
C ASP A 93 11.12 -0.65 15.71
N PRO A 94 10.17 -0.64 14.75
CA PRO A 94 8.76 -0.73 15.08
C PRO A 94 8.33 -2.15 15.49
N LEU A 95 9.11 -3.19 15.16
CA LEU A 95 8.71 -4.58 15.37
C LEU A 95 8.43 -4.92 16.84
N PRO A 96 9.32 -4.61 17.82
CA PRO A 96 9.09 -4.98 19.21
C PRO A 96 7.81 -4.38 19.79
N ALA A 97 7.49 -3.13 19.46
CA ALA A 97 6.29 -2.45 19.96
C ALA A 97 5.00 -3.11 19.42
N ILE A 98 4.98 -3.49 18.13
CA ILE A 98 3.82 -4.17 17.53
C ILE A 98 3.62 -5.55 18.16
N LEU A 99 4.71 -6.31 18.37
CA LEU A 99 4.63 -7.64 18.97
C LEU A 99 4.25 -7.59 20.44
N ASP A 100 4.74 -6.61 21.19
CA ASP A 100 4.33 -6.40 22.58
C ASP A 100 2.84 -6.07 22.66
N PHE A 101 2.34 -5.15 21.82
CA PHE A 101 0.91 -4.83 21.77
C PHE A 101 0.06 -6.06 21.40
N LYS A 102 0.49 -6.86 20.41
CA LYS A 102 -0.15 -8.14 20.07
C LYS A 102 -0.20 -9.08 21.28
N ALA A 103 0.90 -9.23 22.00
CA ALA A 103 0.98 -10.10 23.18
C ALA A 103 0.08 -9.60 24.33
N GLN A 104 -0.06 -8.28 24.50
CA GLN A 104 -0.99 -7.71 25.46
C GLN A 104 -2.45 -8.03 25.12
N LEU A 105 -2.83 -7.91 23.83
CA LEU A 105 -4.18 -8.24 23.36
C LEU A 105 -4.49 -9.73 23.46
N ASP A 106 -3.53 -10.60 23.12
CA ASP A 106 -3.70 -12.05 23.22
C ASP A 106 -3.96 -12.50 24.67
N LYS A 107 -3.29 -11.89 25.66
CA LYS A 107 -3.49 -12.20 27.09
C LYS A 107 -4.93 -11.98 27.56
N VAL A 108 -5.66 -11.09 26.89
CA VAL A 108 -7.06 -10.76 27.21
C VAL A 108 -8.04 -11.27 26.15
N GLY A 109 -7.59 -12.11 25.21
CA GLY A 109 -8.43 -12.73 24.19
C GLY A 109 -8.93 -11.77 23.11
N ILE A 110 -8.25 -10.65 22.86
CA ILE A 110 -8.60 -9.68 21.81
C ILE A 110 -7.80 -9.98 20.54
N GLU A 111 -8.49 -10.09 19.41
CA GLU A 111 -7.86 -10.23 18.10
C GLU A 111 -7.30 -8.88 17.60
N LEU A 112 -6.04 -8.87 17.17
CA LEU A 112 -5.44 -7.73 16.47
C LEU A 112 -5.44 -7.98 14.96
N ILE A 113 -6.12 -7.10 14.21
CA ILE A 113 -5.94 -6.93 12.77
C ILE A 113 -5.16 -5.64 12.55
N LEU A 114 -3.92 -5.76 12.10
CA LEU A 114 -3.12 -4.61 11.68
C LEU A 114 -3.46 -4.27 10.22
N VAL A 115 -3.91 -3.04 9.99
CA VAL A 115 -4.26 -2.52 8.66
C VAL A 115 -3.33 -1.35 8.33
N PRO A 116 -2.17 -1.59 7.70
CA PRO A 116 -1.27 -0.51 7.30
C PRO A 116 -1.93 0.41 6.26
N VAL A 117 -1.77 1.71 6.45
CA VAL A 117 -2.18 2.72 5.46
C VAL A 117 -1.14 2.72 4.33
N PRO A 118 -1.51 2.44 3.06
CA PRO A 118 -0.56 2.51 1.96
C PRO A 118 -0.03 3.93 1.79
N ALA A 119 1.18 4.08 1.27
CA ALA A 119 1.69 5.39 0.92
C ALA A 119 0.96 5.94 -0.31
N LYS A 120 0.62 7.23 -0.33
CA LYS A 120 -0.02 7.87 -1.49
C LYS A 120 0.82 7.70 -2.77
N ALA A 121 2.15 7.81 -2.63
CA ALA A 121 3.11 7.58 -3.72
C ALA A 121 3.19 6.11 -4.19
N THR A 122 2.78 5.15 -3.36
CA THR A 122 2.64 3.74 -3.80
C THR A 122 1.38 3.54 -4.65
N ILE A 123 0.32 4.29 -4.35
CA ILE A 123 -0.94 4.23 -5.12
C ILE A 123 -0.86 5.06 -6.38
N TYR A 124 -0.22 6.24 -6.36
CA TYR A 124 -0.12 7.16 -7.50
C TYR A 124 1.32 7.51 -7.87
N PRO A 125 2.17 6.53 -8.20
CA PRO A 125 3.58 6.78 -8.56
C PRO A 125 3.75 7.66 -9.81
N GLU A 126 2.84 7.56 -10.80
CA GLU A 126 2.82 8.41 -12.00
C GLU A 126 2.52 9.88 -11.71
N LYS A 127 2.01 10.19 -10.51
CA LYS A 127 1.72 11.56 -10.10
C LYS A 127 2.89 12.24 -9.42
N ILE A 128 3.98 11.53 -9.14
CA ILE A 128 5.16 12.08 -8.46
C ILE A 128 6.48 11.78 -9.20
N SER A 129 6.48 10.88 -10.18
CA SER A 129 7.64 10.51 -10.97
C SER A 129 7.33 10.56 -12.47
N ASP A 130 8.25 11.11 -13.25
CA ASP A 130 8.17 11.21 -14.72
C ASP A 130 8.58 9.91 -15.45
N GLN A 131 8.69 8.80 -14.72
CA GLN A 131 9.02 7.52 -15.34
C GLN A 131 7.96 7.11 -16.36
N THR A 132 8.42 6.66 -17.53
CA THR A 132 7.55 6.27 -18.65
C THR A 132 6.73 5.01 -18.38
N ALA A 133 7.12 4.23 -17.37
CA ALA A 133 6.41 3.06 -16.89
C ALA A 133 6.36 3.07 -15.37
N VAL A 134 5.25 2.58 -14.82
CA VAL A 134 5.02 2.49 -13.38
C VAL A 134 5.25 1.05 -12.93
N PRO A 135 6.10 0.81 -11.92
CA PRO A 135 6.27 -0.53 -11.39
C PRO A 135 5.00 -1.02 -10.68
N SER A 136 4.81 -2.34 -10.63
CA SER A 136 3.60 -2.95 -10.07
C SER A 136 3.40 -2.62 -8.58
N ARG A 137 4.50 -2.59 -7.81
CA ARG A 137 4.60 -2.16 -6.42
C ARG A 137 5.98 -1.55 -6.18
N VAL A 138 6.04 -0.46 -5.41
CA VAL A 138 7.29 0.26 -5.08
C VAL A 138 7.78 0.01 -3.65
N ASP A 139 6.95 -0.60 -2.81
CA ASP A 139 7.10 -0.70 -1.37
C ASP A 139 7.56 -2.09 -0.91
N ARG A 140 8.50 -2.71 -1.62
CA ARG A 140 9.02 -4.06 -1.31
C ARG A 140 9.42 -4.27 0.15
N ASN A 141 10.02 -3.25 0.78
CA ASN A 141 10.38 -3.31 2.20
C ASN A 141 9.14 -3.45 3.11
N HIS A 142 8.02 -2.81 2.76
CA HIS A 142 6.76 -2.97 3.50
C HIS A 142 6.20 -4.38 3.36
N LEU A 143 6.21 -4.95 2.15
CA LEU A 143 5.80 -6.34 1.91
C LEU A 143 6.63 -7.33 2.76
N GLU A 144 7.96 -7.18 2.77
CA GLU A 144 8.84 -8.01 3.61
C GLU A 144 8.53 -7.85 5.11
N PHE A 145 8.22 -6.62 5.55
CA PHE A 145 7.85 -6.36 6.94
C PHE A 145 6.49 -6.97 7.31
N TYR A 146 5.49 -6.87 6.43
CA TYR A 146 4.18 -7.49 6.64
C TYR A 146 4.29 -9.01 6.72
N ASP A 147 5.12 -9.63 5.88
CA ASP A 147 5.37 -11.06 5.94
C ASP A 147 6.09 -11.48 7.21
N LEU A 148 7.02 -10.66 7.71
CA LEU A 148 7.64 -10.87 9.02
C LEU A 148 6.61 -10.82 10.15
N LEU A 149 5.72 -9.83 10.15
CA LEU A 149 4.66 -9.70 11.14
C LEU A 149 3.68 -10.89 11.11
N ARG A 150 3.28 -11.34 9.91
CA ARG A 150 2.45 -12.54 9.73
C ARG A 150 3.11 -13.79 10.28
N LYS A 151 4.42 -13.97 10.03
CA LYS A 151 5.21 -15.08 10.60
C LYS A 151 5.28 -15.04 12.13
N GLN A 152 5.15 -13.85 12.73
CA GLN A 152 5.08 -13.65 14.18
C GLN A 152 3.65 -13.70 14.74
N GLY A 153 2.66 -14.10 13.93
CA GLY A 153 1.27 -14.28 14.35
C GLY A 153 0.42 -13.01 14.39
N VAL A 154 0.90 -11.91 13.82
CA VAL A 154 0.08 -10.70 13.62
C VAL A 154 -0.77 -10.86 12.35
N ASN A 155 -2.08 -10.66 12.46
CA ASN A 155 -2.96 -10.63 11.28
C ASN A 155 -2.75 -9.29 10.57
N VAL A 156 -2.14 -9.30 9.37
CA VAL A 156 -1.86 -8.09 8.58
C VAL A 156 -2.70 -8.06 7.31
N LEU A 157 -3.59 -7.08 7.23
CA LEU A 157 -4.41 -6.79 6.05
C LEU A 157 -3.76 -5.67 5.22
N ASP A 158 -3.13 -6.02 4.10
CA ASP A 158 -2.56 -5.06 3.16
C ASP A 158 -3.65 -4.54 2.21
N LEU A 159 -4.02 -3.26 2.34
CA LEU A 159 -5.02 -2.60 1.48
C LEU A 159 -4.46 -2.20 0.10
N THR A 160 -3.14 -2.17 -0.05
CA THR A 160 -2.46 -1.62 -1.25
C THR A 160 -2.92 -2.29 -2.55
N PRO A 161 -3.05 -3.63 -2.67
CA PRO A 161 -3.50 -4.27 -3.91
C PRO A 161 -4.92 -3.82 -4.31
N PHE A 162 -5.81 -3.69 -3.34
CA PHE A 162 -7.18 -3.24 -3.57
C PHE A 162 -7.21 -1.79 -4.05
N PHE A 163 -6.40 -0.93 -3.43
CA PHE A 163 -6.30 0.47 -3.83
C PHE A 163 -5.70 0.61 -5.23
N ILE A 164 -4.66 -0.15 -5.57
CA ILE A 164 -4.07 -0.17 -6.93
C ILE A 164 -5.08 -0.64 -7.98
N GLN A 165 -5.94 -1.61 -7.65
CA GLN A 165 -6.97 -2.07 -8.58
C GLN A 165 -8.03 -0.99 -8.87
N HIS A 166 -8.31 -0.12 -7.90
CA HIS A 166 -9.37 0.88 -7.99
C HIS A 166 -8.87 2.31 -8.30
N ARG A 167 -7.57 2.58 -8.27
CA ARG A 167 -7.01 3.93 -8.41
C ARG A 167 -7.35 4.67 -9.72
N PHE A 168 -7.72 3.92 -10.76
CA PHE A 168 -8.08 4.46 -12.08
C PHE A 168 -9.60 4.57 -12.32
N THR A 169 -10.43 4.31 -11.30
CA THR A 169 -11.87 4.50 -11.45
C THR A 169 -12.17 5.99 -11.63
N LYS A 170 -12.71 6.35 -12.80
CA LYS A 170 -12.90 7.75 -13.22
C LYS A 170 -13.81 8.60 -12.32
N ALA A 171 -14.54 8.00 -11.39
CA ALA A 171 -15.52 8.70 -10.58
C ALA A 171 -14.89 9.47 -9.41
N GLU A 172 -13.87 8.92 -8.75
CA GLU A 172 -13.19 9.55 -7.61
C GLU A 172 -11.83 8.88 -7.39
N PRO A 173 -10.72 9.64 -7.19
CA PRO A 173 -9.45 9.07 -6.75
C PRO A 173 -9.59 8.43 -5.36
N ILE A 174 -8.67 7.53 -4.99
CA ILE A 174 -8.61 6.88 -3.68
C ILE A 174 -8.05 7.83 -2.59
N TYR A 175 -7.26 8.82 -2.99
CA TYR A 175 -6.71 9.87 -2.13
C TYR A 175 -7.22 11.25 -2.54
N CYS A 176 -7.35 12.15 -1.57
CA CYS A 176 -7.52 13.56 -1.86
C CYS A 176 -6.25 14.12 -2.53
N GLU A 177 -6.37 14.88 -3.60
CA GLU A 177 -5.22 15.28 -4.43
C GLU A 177 -4.22 16.16 -3.68
N GLN A 178 -4.72 17.10 -2.86
CA GLN A 178 -3.92 18.10 -2.13
C GLN A 178 -3.89 17.87 -0.61
N ASP A 179 -4.22 16.66 -0.16
CA ASP A 179 -4.26 16.27 1.25
C ASP A 179 -3.56 14.92 1.45
N THR A 180 -3.13 14.63 2.68
CA THR A 180 -2.50 13.36 3.04
C THR A 180 -3.48 12.19 3.16
N HIS A 181 -4.77 12.45 3.32
CA HIS A 181 -5.78 11.44 3.61
C HIS A 181 -6.42 10.83 2.35
N TRP A 182 -7.07 9.68 2.56
CA TRP A 182 -7.95 9.07 1.59
C TRP A 182 -9.14 9.96 1.27
N SER A 183 -9.67 9.81 0.06
CA SER A 183 -10.98 10.36 -0.29
C SER A 183 -12.10 9.62 0.44
N GLY A 184 -13.34 10.10 0.26
CA GLY A 184 -14.53 9.36 0.75
C GLY A 184 -14.61 7.97 0.12
N TYR A 185 -14.32 7.88 -1.19
CA TYR A 185 -14.27 6.60 -1.89
C TYR A 185 -13.19 5.65 -1.35
N GLY A 186 -11.98 6.15 -1.08
CA GLY A 186 -10.90 5.35 -0.47
C GLY A 186 -11.28 4.79 0.90
N CYS A 187 -11.95 5.61 1.73
CA CYS A 187 -12.49 5.16 3.03
C CYS A 187 -13.54 4.05 2.88
N ILE A 188 -14.44 4.17 1.91
CA ILE A 188 -15.48 3.15 1.64
C ILE A 188 -14.83 1.83 1.22
N LEU A 189 -13.87 1.87 0.29
CA LEU A 189 -13.17 0.68 -0.17
C LEU A 189 -12.41 0.00 0.98
N ALA A 190 -11.69 0.77 1.80
CA ALA A 190 -11.01 0.22 2.98
C ALA A 190 -11.98 -0.44 3.96
N ALA A 191 -13.12 0.20 4.25
CA ALA A 191 -14.14 -0.34 5.15
C ALA A 191 -14.73 -1.66 4.62
N GLN A 192 -14.97 -1.76 3.30
CA GLN A 192 -15.45 -2.98 2.66
C GLN A 192 -14.44 -4.13 2.79
N VAL A 193 -13.16 -3.87 2.47
CA VAL A 193 -12.09 -4.88 2.56
C VAL A 193 -11.87 -5.32 4.02
N ILE A 194 -11.92 -4.38 4.97
CA ILE A 194 -11.83 -4.70 6.41
C ILE A 194 -13.03 -5.55 6.86
N ALA A 195 -14.25 -5.20 6.45
CA ALA A 195 -15.44 -5.97 6.79
C ALA A 195 -15.39 -7.40 6.23
N GLU A 196 -14.91 -7.57 4.99
CA GLU A 196 -14.69 -8.88 4.38
C GLU A 196 -13.62 -9.68 5.14
N ALA A 197 -12.51 -9.04 5.54
CA ALA A 197 -11.45 -9.68 6.31
C ALA A 197 -11.91 -10.11 7.73
N ILE A 198 -12.83 -9.36 8.34
CA ILE A 198 -13.47 -9.74 9.59
C ILE A 198 -14.40 -10.96 9.36
N GLY A 199 -15.15 -10.98 8.25
CA GLY A 199 -16.02 -12.10 7.87
C GLY A 199 -17.04 -12.47 8.96
N ASP A 200 -17.15 -13.76 9.26
CA ASP A 200 -18.14 -14.31 10.21
C ASP A 200 -17.52 -14.73 11.55
N ARG A 201 -16.54 -13.97 12.06
CA ARG A 201 -15.89 -14.25 13.35
C ARG A 201 -16.93 -14.50 14.46
N PRO A 202 -16.75 -15.50 15.35
CA PRO A 202 -17.76 -15.86 16.34
C PRO A 202 -18.22 -14.71 17.25
N TRP A 203 -17.29 -13.82 17.62
CA TRP A 203 -17.59 -12.66 18.46
C TRP A 203 -18.58 -11.68 17.80
N LEU A 204 -18.74 -11.70 16.48
CA LEU A 204 -19.74 -10.87 15.79
C LEU A 204 -21.18 -11.27 16.10
N THR A 205 -21.42 -12.50 16.57
CA THR A 205 -22.77 -12.95 16.96
C THR A 205 -23.28 -12.24 18.21
N GLU A 206 -22.37 -11.77 19.05
CA GLU A 206 -22.67 -11.05 20.30
C GLU A 206 -22.80 -9.53 20.06
N VAL A 207 -22.42 -9.04 18.88
CA VAL A 207 -22.50 -7.62 18.51
C VAL A 207 -23.89 -7.30 17.96
N GLU A 208 -24.59 -6.38 18.62
CA GLU A 208 -25.87 -5.82 18.15
C GLU A 208 -25.71 -5.25 16.73
N LYS A 209 -26.50 -5.76 15.78
CA LYS A 209 -26.52 -5.26 14.40
C LYS A 209 -27.39 -4.02 14.32
N ARG A 210 -26.90 -3.02 13.58
CA ARG A 210 -27.61 -1.77 13.33
C ARG A 210 -27.63 -1.50 11.84
N ASP A 211 -28.76 -1.01 11.37
CA ASP A 211 -28.89 -0.55 10.00
C ASP A 211 -28.31 0.86 9.89
N TYR A 212 -27.39 1.04 8.95
CA TYR A 212 -26.81 2.32 8.61
C TYR A 212 -27.26 2.73 7.21
N GLN A 213 -27.49 4.03 7.03
CA GLN A 213 -27.68 4.63 5.72
C GLN A 213 -26.49 5.54 5.43
N ALA A 214 -26.01 5.49 4.19
CA ALA A 214 -24.92 6.32 3.69
C ALA A 214 -25.39 7.09 2.47
N GLU A 215 -24.87 8.30 2.30
CA GLU A 215 -25.13 9.17 1.15
C GLU A 215 -23.78 9.67 0.61
N MET A 216 -23.59 9.59 -0.70
CA MET A 216 -22.43 10.17 -1.36
C MET A 216 -22.67 11.65 -1.63
N ARG A 217 -21.73 12.49 -1.18
CA ARG A 217 -21.75 13.94 -1.43
C ARG A 217 -20.39 14.38 -1.94
N ILE A 218 -20.43 15.23 -2.96
CA ILE A 218 -19.24 15.96 -3.40
C ILE A 218 -19.07 17.15 -2.45
N VAL A 219 -17.90 17.21 -1.82
CA VAL A 219 -17.52 18.29 -0.90
C VAL A 219 -16.17 18.85 -1.34
N GLU A 220 -16.02 20.16 -1.19
CA GLU A 220 -14.74 20.83 -1.36
C GLU A 220 -14.08 21.00 0.00
N ILE A 221 -12.79 20.69 0.08
CA ILE A 221 -12.00 20.80 1.30
C ILE A 221 -10.68 21.50 1.00
N THR A 222 -10.13 22.23 1.97
CA THR A 222 -8.76 22.73 1.91
C THR A 222 -7.82 21.71 2.57
N GLY A 223 -7.07 21.00 1.74
CA GLY A 223 -6.17 19.94 2.18
C GLY A 223 -5.02 20.41 3.09
N ASP A 224 -4.51 19.50 3.91
CA ASP A 224 -3.38 19.78 4.81
C ASP A 224 -2.07 20.10 4.07
N LEU A 225 -1.78 19.43 2.95
CA LEU A 225 -0.60 19.70 2.12
C LEU A 225 -0.74 21.04 1.38
N TRP A 226 -1.95 21.39 0.94
CA TRP A 226 -2.23 22.71 0.36
C TRP A 226 -1.88 23.83 1.35
N LYS A 227 -2.41 23.73 2.58
CA LYS A 227 -2.11 24.69 3.65
C LYS A 227 -0.62 24.75 3.97
N ALA A 228 0.08 23.61 3.89
CA ALA A 228 1.51 23.55 4.15
C ALA A 228 2.37 24.30 3.11
N LEU A 229 1.85 24.53 1.89
CA LEU A 229 2.51 25.37 0.88
C LEU A 229 2.41 26.87 1.19
N GLY A 230 1.57 27.28 2.16
CA GLY A 230 1.33 28.69 2.47
C GLY A 230 0.42 29.40 1.48
N GLU A 231 -0.36 28.63 0.72
CA GLU A 231 -1.37 29.14 -0.22
C GLU A 231 -2.73 29.22 0.51
N GLU A 232 -3.20 30.45 0.77
CA GLU A 232 -4.56 30.76 1.27
C GLU A 232 -5.44 31.30 0.14
#